data_AF-M9RQG9-F1
#
_entry.id   AF-M9RQG9-F1
#
_cell.length_a   1.000
_cell.length_b   1.000
_cell.length_c   1.000
_cell.angle_alpha   90.00
_cell.angle_beta   90.00
_cell.angle_gamma   90.00
#
_symmetry.space_group_name_H-M   'P 1'
#
loop_
_entity.id
_entity.type
_entity.pdbx_description
1 polymer ?
#
loop_
_entity_poly.entity_id
_entity_poly.type
_entity_poly.pdbx_seq_one_letter_code
_entity_poly.pdbx_strand_id
1 'polypeptide(L)'
;MRRHEGYKDCCARGGAGRYKKLYADFGDVHAYETEDFWSWWTEKLDNGWKRGEFLFAEPAARQMAVQGKVLNTQPDDMLVVSIPLEVRTPQLVKKLRSLLDEHKVQVAAARNKSRALYPVAARVRLSTLHQTLAVWDIWNEDKHHKYKYEQAELAKIPVNRVVNGETVDGLKRAGLRYHDVEQEVRRRQNMAFRRYLTAAEDYIDNVGKGHFPLRNKL
;
A
#
# COMPACT_ATOMS: atom_id res chain seq x y z
N MET A 1 42.12 -6.21 39.31
CA MET A 1 43.24 -5.89 38.39
C MET A 1 44.54 -5.65 39.14
N ARG A 2 44.73 -4.54 39.88
CA ARG A 2 46.00 -4.25 40.60
C ARG A 2 46.48 -5.32 41.60
N ARG A 3 45.60 -6.17 42.12
CA ARG A 3 45.93 -7.29 43.03
C ARG A 3 46.10 -8.64 42.31
N HIS A 4 46.04 -8.68 40.98
CA HIS A 4 46.04 -9.92 40.21
C HIS A 4 47.45 -10.19 39.66
N GLU A 5 48.18 -11.11 40.28
CA GLU A 5 49.60 -11.39 39.96
C GLU A 5 49.83 -11.74 38.49
N GLY A 6 48.95 -12.57 37.89
CA GLY A 6 49.12 -12.92 36.48
C GLY A 6 48.98 -11.72 35.52
N TYR A 7 48.24 -10.68 35.92
CA TYR A 7 48.08 -9.47 35.10
C TYR A 7 49.29 -8.55 35.29
N LYS A 8 49.80 -8.44 36.52
CA LYS A 8 51.06 -7.76 36.86
C LYS A 8 52.23 -8.28 36.02
N ASP A 9 52.36 -9.60 35.89
CA ASP A 9 53.38 -10.23 35.04
C ASP A 9 53.20 -9.94 33.54
N CYS A 10 51.96 -9.70 33.11
CA CYS A 10 51.67 -9.30 31.73
C CYS A 10 52.08 -7.85 31.49
N CYS A 11 51.78 -6.95 32.43
CA CYS A 11 52.20 -5.55 32.41
C CYS A 11 53.72 -5.42 32.39
N ALA A 12 54.43 -6.15 33.25
CA ALA A 12 55.90 -6.16 33.30
C ALA A 12 56.56 -6.62 31.98
N ARG A 13 55.84 -7.38 31.16
CA ARG A 13 56.28 -7.83 29.83
C ARG A 13 55.70 -6.99 28.68
N GLY A 14 55.27 -5.76 28.95
CA GLY A 14 54.72 -4.85 27.95
C GLY A 14 53.45 -5.38 27.27
N GLY A 15 52.63 -6.15 28.00
CA GLY A 15 51.39 -6.71 27.47
C GLY A 15 51.52 -8.05 26.76
N ALA A 16 52.70 -8.69 26.78
CA ALA A 16 52.86 -10.03 26.22
C ALA A 16 52.27 -11.12 27.12
N GLY A 17 51.75 -12.19 26.51
CA GLY A 17 51.27 -13.39 27.21
C GLY A 17 49.75 -13.50 27.34
N ARG A 18 49.29 -14.28 28.34
CA ARG A 18 47.90 -14.73 28.47
C ARG A 18 46.87 -13.60 28.60
N TYR A 19 47.27 -12.45 29.14
CA TYR A 19 46.37 -11.31 29.37
C TYR A 19 46.53 -10.19 28.32
N LYS A 20 47.20 -10.46 27.18
CA LYS A 20 47.43 -9.46 26.12
C LYS A 20 46.17 -8.71 25.66
N LYS A 21 45.03 -9.42 25.54
CA LYS A 21 43.75 -8.78 25.15
C LYS A 21 43.30 -7.75 26.18
N LEU A 22 43.35 -8.13 27.47
CA LEU A 22 42.96 -7.24 28.56
C LEU A 22 43.95 -6.06 28.70
N TYR A 23 45.24 -6.29 28.46
CA TYR A 23 46.25 -5.23 28.43
C TYR A 23 46.03 -4.25 27.27
N ALA A 24 45.52 -4.70 26.11
CA ALA A 24 45.20 -3.78 25.01
C ALA A 24 44.11 -2.76 25.39
N ASP A 25 43.16 -3.17 26.22
CA ASP A 25 42.07 -2.32 26.70
C ASP A 25 42.51 -1.46 27.91
N PHE A 26 43.14 -2.09 28.91
CA PHE A 26 43.41 -1.49 30.21
C PHE A 26 44.81 -0.87 30.33
N GLY A 27 45.77 -1.24 29.46
CA GLY A 27 47.17 -0.85 29.59
C GLY A 27 47.83 -1.32 30.89
N ASP A 28 48.93 -0.68 31.27
CA ASP A 28 49.62 -0.96 32.52
C ASP A 28 48.93 -0.28 33.72
N VAL A 29 47.94 -0.96 34.30
CA VAL A 29 47.21 -0.48 35.49
C VAL A 29 48.10 -0.42 36.75
N HIS A 30 49.27 -1.06 36.75
CA HIS A 30 50.20 -1.03 37.88
C HIS A 30 51.11 0.20 37.86
N ALA A 31 51.22 0.90 36.72
CA ALA A 31 51.95 2.16 36.59
C ALA A 31 51.24 3.36 37.27
N TYR A 32 49.96 3.23 37.63
CA TYR A 32 49.17 4.28 38.26
C TYR A 32 49.02 4.01 39.76
N GLU A 33 49.18 5.05 40.59
CA GLU A 33 48.82 4.99 42.01
C GLU A 33 47.30 5.12 42.23
N THR A 34 46.86 4.94 43.48
CA THR A 34 45.42 4.96 43.81
C THR A 34 44.81 6.34 43.62
N GLU A 35 45.60 7.40 43.81
CA GLU A 35 45.23 8.79 43.52
C GLU A 35 45.20 9.08 42.01
N ASP A 36 45.93 8.31 41.20
CA ASP A 36 46.04 8.45 39.74
C ASP A 36 44.98 7.67 38.94
N PHE A 37 44.03 7.01 39.63
CA PHE A 37 42.99 6.26 38.93
C PHE A 37 42.18 7.15 37.97
N TRP A 38 41.93 8.41 38.33
CA TRP A 38 41.20 9.33 37.47
C TRP A 38 41.96 9.68 36.19
N SER A 39 43.29 9.76 36.27
CA SER A 39 44.17 9.95 35.10
C SER A 39 44.05 8.77 34.15
N TRP A 40 44.08 7.53 34.68
CA TRP A 40 43.84 6.32 33.88
C TRP A 40 42.43 6.28 33.26
N TRP A 41 41.41 6.68 34.02
CA TRP A 41 40.00 6.66 33.61
C TRP A 41 39.70 7.69 32.51
N THR A 42 40.34 8.86 32.56
CA THR A 42 40.07 9.98 31.64
C THR A 42 41.08 10.12 30.50
N GLU A 43 42.10 9.25 30.45
CA GLU A 43 43.06 9.17 29.35
C GLU A 43 42.34 9.02 28.00
N LYS A 44 42.70 9.86 27.02
CA LYS A 44 42.13 9.80 25.68
C LYS A 44 42.77 8.66 24.90
N LEU A 45 41.93 7.79 24.35
CA LEU A 45 42.33 6.75 23.41
C LEU A 45 42.41 7.34 21.98
N ASP A 46 43.05 6.61 21.07
CA ASP A 46 43.20 7.00 19.66
C ASP A 46 41.85 7.23 18.95
N ASN A 47 40.78 6.59 19.43
CA ASN A 47 39.42 6.75 18.92
C ASN A 47 38.73 8.05 19.41
N GLY A 48 39.42 8.88 20.17
CA GLY A 48 38.93 10.17 20.68
C GLY A 48 38.10 10.10 21.97
N TRP A 49 37.76 8.90 22.46
CA TRP A 49 37.01 8.69 23.69
C TRP A 49 37.94 8.65 24.91
N LYS A 50 37.41 8.97 26.09
CA LYS A 50 38.11 8.67 27.34
C LYS A 50 38.07 7.16 27.59
N ARG A 51 39.15 6.58 28.10
CA ARG A 51 39.27 5.13 28.34
C ARG A 51 38.09 4.57 29.14
N GLY A 52 37.71 5.23 30.23
CA GLY A 52 36.58 4.81 31.07
C GLY A 52 35.24 4.83 30.33
N GLU A 53 34.99 5.87 29.53
CA GLU A 53 33.79 5.97 28.69
C GLU A 53 33.76 4.85 27.64
N PHE A 54 34.89 4.60 26.96
CA PHE A 54 34.97 3.59 25.93
C PHE A 54 34.79 2.16 26.45
N LEU A 55 35.39 1.84 27.61
CA LEU A 55 35.40 0.48 28.14
C LEU A 55 34.15 0.12 28.95
N PHE A 56 33.52 1.11 29.60
CA PHE A 56 32.47 0.85 30.59
C PHE A 56 31.15 1.57 30.33
N ALA A 57 31.08 2.54 29.42
CA ALA A 57 29.78 3.12 29.07
C ALA A 57 28.98 2.13 28.22
N GLU A 58 27.69 1.97 28.56
CA GLU A 58 26.75 1.30 27.68
C GLU A 58 26.70 2.04 26.34
N PRO A 59 26.86 1.34 25.20
CA PRO A 59 26.63 1.94 23.89
C PRO A 59 25.25 2.57 23.84
N ALA A 60 25.09 3.64 23.05
CA ALA A 60 23.77 4.23 22.83
C ALA A 60 22.76 3.14 22.46
N ALA A 61 21.62 3.11 23.14
CA ALA A 61 20.62 2.06 22.96
C ALA A 61 20.31 1.89 21.48
N ARG A 62 20.52 0.67 20.97
CA ARG A 62 20.22 0.35 19.58
C ARG A 62 18.77 0.70 19.31
N GLN A 63 18.51 1.37 18.19
CA GLN A 63 17.17 1.78 17.82
C GLN A 63 16.64 0.87 16.71
N MET A 64 15.32 0.71 16.68
CA MET A 64 14.65 0.09 15.56
C MET A 64 14.85 0.96 14.31
N ALA A 65 15.34 0.37 13.22
CA ALA A 65 15.69 1.10 12.01
C ALA A 65 15.18 0.38 10.75
N VAL A 66 14.80 1.17 9.75
CA VAL A 66 14.52 0.65 8.40
C VAL A 66 15.84 0.24 7.77
N GLN A 67 15.88 -0.99 7.26
CA GLN A 67 17.00 -1.49 6.47
C GLN A 67 16.77 -1.15 5.00
N GLY A 68 17.88 -1.00 4.26
CA GLY A 68 17.83 -0.95 2.79
C GLY A 68 17.29 -2.26 2.19
N LYS A 69 17.33 -2.36 0.85
CA LYS A 69 16.94 -3.61 0.17
C LYS A 69 17.82 -4.76 0.66
N VAL A 70 17.21 -5.74 1.31
CA VAL A 70 17.91 -6.93 1.83
C VAL A 70 17.96 -8.03 0.77
N LEU A 71 16.99 -8.02 -0.15
CA LEU A 71 16.91 -8.95 -1.28
C LEU A 71 16.81 -8.16 -2.58
N ASN A 72 17.45 -8.65 -3.64
CA ASN A 72 17.32 -8.07 -4.98
C ASN A 72 15.87 -8.13 -5.49
N THR A 73 15.09 -9.11 -5.02
CA THR A 73 13.68 -9.31 -5.36
C THR A 73 12.72 -8.61 -4.39
N GLN A 74 13.23 -7.79 -3.47
CA GLN A 74 12.39 -7.11 -2.49
C GLN A 74 11.45 -6.12 -3.21
N PRO A 75 10.13 -6.28 -3.03
CA PRO A 75 9.16 -5.33 -3.56
C PRO A 75 9.31 -3.95 -2.91
N ASP A 76 9.05 -2.89 -3.67
CA ASP A 76 9.09 -1.51 -3.15
C ASP A 76 7.95 -1.21 -2.15
N ASP A 77 6.96 -2.11 -2.02
CA ASP A 77 5.87 -2.03 -1.03
C ASP A 77 6.19 -2.74 0.30
N MET A 78 7.46 -3.09 0.54
CA MET A 78 7.93 -3.80 1.73
C MET A 78 9.03 -3.04 2.47
N LEU A 79 8.78 -2.77 3.75
CA LEU A 79 9.80 -2.28 4.69
C LEU A 79 10.41 -3.45 5.46
N VAL A 80 11.74 -3.51 5.50
CA VAL A 80 12.48 -4.43 6.36
C VAL A 80 13.02 -3.64 7.53
N VAL A 81 12.84 -4.15 8.74
CA VAL A 81 13.15 -3.43 9.98
C VAL A 81 14.01 -4.30 10.88
N SER A 82 15.10 -3.73 11.41
CA SER A 82 15.89 -4.36 12.47
C SER A 82 15.31 -4.01 13.84
N ILE A 83 15.16 -5.01 14.70
CA ILE A 83 14.56 -4.86 16.04
C ILE A 83 15.61 -5.22 17.11
N PRO A 84 16.00 -4.28 17.97
CA PRO A 84 16.84 -4.57 19.13
C PRO A 84 16.03 -5.33 20.19
N LEU A 85 16.52 -6.49 20.61
CA LEU A 85 15.80 -7.39 21.52
C LEU A 85 15.82 -6.93 22.98
N GLU A 86 16.76 -6.05 23.34
CA GLU A 86 16.87 -5.44 24.66
C GLU A 86 15.80 -4.38 24.94
N VAL A 87 15.12 -3.87 23.90
CA VAL A 87 14.13 -2.80 24.04
C VAL A 87 12.76 -3.37 24.41
N ARG A 88 12.12 -2.79 25.42
CA ARG A 88 10.80 -3.25 25.89
C ARG A 88 9.74 -3.11 24.78
N THR A 89 8.88 -4.13 24.65
CA THR A 89 7.82 -4.20 23.63
C THR A 89 6.99 -2.92 23.47
N PRO A 90 6.54 -2.22 24.54
CA PRO A 90 5.77 -0.98 24.38
C PRO A 90 6.53 0.13 23.63
N GLN A 91 7.85 0.22 23.83
CA GLN A 91 8.70 1.20 23.15
C GLN A 91 8.87 0.81 21.67
N LEU A 92 9.05 -0.48 21.39
CA LEU A 92 9.10 -1.01 20.02
C LEU A 92 7.81 -0.70 19.24
N VAL A 93 6.64 -0.94 19.84
CA VAL A 93 5.35 -0.66 19.21
C VAL A 93 5.16 0.84 18.96
N LYS A 94 5.55 1.70 19.92
CA LYS A 94 5.50 3.17 19.73
C LYS A 94 6.38 3.60 18.55
N LYS A 95 7.60 3.07 18.47
CA LYS A 95 8.52 3.37 17.38
C LYS A 95 8.02 2.83 16.04
N LEU A 96 7.44 1.63 16.01
CA LEU A 96 6.86 1.05 14.79
C LEU A 96 5.74 1.93 14.22
N ARG A 97 4.89 2.48 15.09
CA ARG A 97 3.87 3.44 14.66
C ARG A 97 4.47 4.70 14.05
N SER A 98 5.51 5.28 14.67
CA SER A 98 6.24 6.44 14.12
C SER A 98 6.81 6.12 12.74
N LEU A 99 7.48 4.97 12.61
CA LEU A 99 8.11 4.54 11.36
C LEU A 99 7.06 4.36 10.25
N LEU A 100 5.90 3.76 10.56
CA LEU A 100 4.81 3.63 9.60
C LEU A 100 4.19 4.98 9.20
N ASP A 101 4.15 5.95 10.12
CA ASP A 101 3.65 7.31 9.85
C ASP A 101 4.62 8.10 8.94
N GLU A 102 5.93 7.98 9.20
CA GLU A 102 6.99 8.53 8.35
C GLU A 102 6.91 7.99 6.90
N HIS A 103 6.42 6.75 6.73
CA HIS A 103 6.25 6.09 5.45
C HIS A 103 4.79 6.06 4.95
N LYS A 104 3.90 6.95 5.43
CA LYS A 104 2.45 6.87 5.16
C LYS A 104 2.10 6.77 3.67
N VAL A 105 2.85 7.44 2.80
CA VAL A 105 2.60 7.47 1.35
C VAL A 105 2.85 6.09 0.74
N GLN A 106 3.98 5.46 1.11
CA GLN A 106 4.30 4.10 0.68
C GLN A 106 3.29 3.10 1.25
N VAL A 107 2.91 3.25 2.52
CA VAL A 107 1.88 2.41 3.16
C VAL A 107 0.53 2.53 2.44
N ALA A 108 0.10 3.74 2.09
CA ALA A 108 -1.14 3.96 1.35
C ALA A 108 -1.08 3.35 -0.06
N ALA A 109 0.03 3.52 -0.77
CA ALA A 109 0.24 2.92 -2.09
C ALA A 109 0.21 1.38 -2.03
N ALA A 110 0.91 0.79 -1.05
CA ALA A 110 0.94 -0.65 -0.82
C ALA A 110 -0.46 -1.22 -0.55
N ARG A 111 -1.26 -0.53 0.27
CA ARG A 111 -2.65 -0.93 0.59
C ARG A 111 -3.60 -0.86 -0.61
N ASN A 112 -3.36 0.06 -1.53
CA ASN A 112 -4.19 0.23 -2.72
C ASN A 112 -3.78 -0.71 -3.87
N LYS A 113 -2.65 -1.41 -3.76
CA LYS A 113 -2.18 -2.35 -4.77
C LYS A 113 -2.97 -3.66 -4.70
N SER A 114 -3.78 -3.94 -5.72
CA SER A 114 -4.43 -5.25 -5.85
C SER A 114 -3.40 -6.33 -6.15
N ARG A 115 -3.47 -7.44 -5.42
CA ARG A 115 -2.70 -8.67 -5.68
C ARG A 115 -3.58 -9.81 -6.21
N ALA A 116 -4.81 -9.48 -6.60
CA ALA A 116 -5.73 -10.44 -7.19
C ALA A 116 -5.20 -10.91 -8.56
N LEU A 117 -5.41 -12.19 -8.89
CA LEU A 117 -5.08 -12.75 -10.20
C LEU A 117 -5.84 -12.02 -11.33
N TYR A 118 -7.08 -11.61 -11.06
CA TYR A 118 -7.92 -10.79 -11.93
C TYR A 118 -8.45 -9.58 -11.14
N PRO A 119 -7.79 -8.41 -11.22
CA PRO A 119 -8.21 -7.23 -10.49
C PRO A 119 -9.51 -6.64 -11.05
N VAL A 120 -10.34 -6.10 -10.15
CA VAL A 120 -11.55 -5.36 -10.52
C VAL A 120 -11.14 -4.00 -11.11
N ALA A 121 -11.36 -3.80 -12.39
CA ALA A 121 -10.93 -2.61 -13.13
C ALA A 121 -11.74 -1.36 -12.79
N ALA A 122 -13.03 -1.52 -12.48
CA ALA A 122 -13.91 -0.42 -12.12
C ALA A 122 -15.00 -0.83 -11.15
N ARG A 123 -15.44 0.11 -10.31
CA ARG A 123 -16.61 -0.07 -9.44
C ARG A 123 -17.89 0.17 -10.25
N VAL A 124 -18.61 -0.89 -10.58
CA VAL A 124 -19.88 -0.84 -11.32
C VAL A 124 -21.05 -1.16 -10.39
N ARG A 125 -22.18 -0.46 -10.54
CA ARG A 125 -23.41 -0.81 -9.81
C ARG A 125 -23.99 -2.12 -10.37
N LEU A 126 -24.28 -3.09 -9.50
CA LEU A 126 -24.79 -4.40 -9.91
C LEU A 126 -26.09 -4.31 -10.72
N SER A 127 -27.01 -3.42 -10.33
CA SER A 127 -28.26 -3.21 -11.08
C SER A 127 -28.02 -2.73 -12.51
N THR A 128 -27.04 -1.85 -12.70
CA THR A 128 -26.65 -1.38 -14.03
C THR A 128 -25.99 -2.48 -14.84
N LEU A 129 -25.11 -3.27 -14.23
CA LEU A 129 -24.46 -4.40 -14.91
C LEU A 129 -25.48 -5.45 -15.35
N HIS A 130 -26.41 -5.82 -14.48
CA HIS A 130 -27.51 -6.73 -14.80
C HIS A 130 -28.36 -6.19 -15.96
N GLN A 131 -28.74 -4.90 -15.90
CA GLN A 131 -29.51 -4.25 -16.96
C GLN A 131 -28.76 -4.26 -18.31
N THR A 132 -27.45 -4.05 -18.28
CA THR A 132 -26.57 -4.13 -19.46
C THR A 132 -26.58 -5.53 -20.08
N LEU A 133 -26.46 -6.58 -19.25
CA LEU A 133 -26.49 -7.96 -19.73
C LEU A 133 -27.88 -8.34 -20.27
N ALA A 134 -28.96 -7.93 -19.61
CA ALA A 134 -30.32 -8.16 -20.11
C ALA A 134 -30.57 -7.53 -21.50
N VAL A 135 -29.98 -6.36 -21.77
CA VAL A 135 -30.03 -5.73 -23.10
C VAL A 135 -29.29 -6.56 -24.15
N TRP A 136 -28.16 -7.16 -23.79
CA TRP A 136 -27.41 -8.06 -24.66
C TRP A 136 -28.20 -9.32 -25.00
N ASP A 137 -28.85 -9.93 -24.01
CA ASP A 137 -29.67 -11.13 -24.20
C ASP A 137 -30.83 -10.84 -25.17
N ILE A 138 -31.58 -9.75 -24.93
CA ILE A 138 -32.68 -9.31 -25.82
C ILE A 138 -32.18 -8.99 -27.24
N TRP A 139 -31.00 -8.37 -27.36
CA TRP A 139 -30.41 -8.09 -28.67
C TRP A 139 -30.09 -9.38 -29.45
N ASN A 140 -29.60 -10.42 -28.78
CA ASN A 140 -29.30 -11.70 -29.41
C ASN A 140 -30.56 -12.49 -29.80
N GLU A 141 -31.63 -12.39 -29.00
CA GLU A 141 -32.90 -13.05 -29.29
C GLU A 141 -33.65 -12.38 -30.46
N ASP A 142 -33.67 -11.04 -30.53
CA ASP A 142 -34.56 -10.27 -31.41
C ASP A 142 -33.84 -9.41 -32.47
N LYS A 143 -32.57 -9.70 -32.80
CA LYS A 143 -31.68 -8.84 -33.61
C LYS A 143 -32.27 -8.29 -34.92
N HIS A 144 -33.21 -9.00 -35.54
CA HIS A 144 -33.74 -8.70 -36.88
C HIS A 144 -35.24 -8.34 -36.93
N HIS A 145 -35.97 -8.43 -35.82
CA HIS A 145 -37.45 -8.41 -35.86
C HIS A 145 -38.09 -7.22 -35.15
N LYS A 146 -37.33 -6.43 -34.37
CA LYS A 146 -37.87 -5.32 -33.59
C LYS A 146 -37.04 -4.05 -33.72
N TYR A 147 -37.70 -2.90 -33.60
CA TYR A 147 -36.99 -1.63 -33.52
C TYR A 147 -36.31 -1.49 -32.16
N LYS A 148 -35.15 -0.82 -32.11
CA LYS A 148 -34.38 -0.65 -30.85
C LYS A 148 -35.18 0.04 -29.73
N TYR A 149 -36.15 0.89 -30.06
CA TYR A 149 -37.02 1.53 -29.05
C TYR A 149 -38.00 0.53 -28.42
N GLU A 150 -38.46 -0.47 -29.17
CA GLU A 150 -39.28 -1.58 -28.65
C GLU A 150 -38.43 -2.52 -27.80
N GLN A 151 -37.20 -2.82 -28.24
CA GLN A 151 -36.24 -3.60 -27.45
C GLN A 151 -35.88 -2.88 -26.13
N ALA A 152 -35.81 -1.54 -26.12
CA ALA A 152 -35.62 -0.77 -24.91
C ALA A 152 -36.77 -0.93 -23.90
N GLU A 153 -38.01 -1.00 -24.39
CA GLU A 153 -39.20 -1.28 -23.57
C GLU A 153 -39.17 -2.69 -22.99
N LEU A 154 -38.85 -3.69 -23.82
CA LEU A 154 -38.71 -5.09 -23.40
C LEU A 154 -37.62 -5.24 -22.33
N ALA A 155 -36.50 -4.56 -22.53
CA ALA A 155 -35.41 -4.50 -21.57
C ALA A 155 -35.73 -3.65 -20.33
N LYS A 156 -36.87 -2.94 -20.29
CA LYS A 156 -37.27 -2.05 -19.19
C LYS A 156 -36.22 -0.97 -18.89
N ILE A 157 -35.56 -0.46 -19.92
CA ILE A 157 -34.55 0.60 -19.75
C ILE A 157 -35.23 1.88 -19.26
N PRO A 158 -34.76 2.48 -18.15
CA PRO A 158 -35.33 3.73 -17.67
C PRO A 158 -35.02 4.87 -18.64
N VAL A 159 -36.07 5.48 -19.21
CA VAL A 159 -35.97 6.60 -20.15
C VAL A 159 -36.96 7.69 -19.72
N ASN A 160 -36.51 8.94 -19.73
CA ASN A 160 -37.39 10.08 -19.49
C ASN A 160 -38.39 10.24 -20.65
N ARG A 161 -39.67 10.04 -20.35
CA ARG A 161 -40.80 10.14 -21.30
C ARG A 161 -41.43 11.52 -21.37
N VAL A 162 -40.98 12.47 -20.55
CA VAL A 162 -41.47 13.86 -20.55
C VAL A 162 -40.71 14.67 -21.58
N VAL A 163 -41.44 15.36 -22.45
CA VAL A 163 -40.90 16.25 -23.49
C VAL A 163 -41.64 17.58 -23.40
N ASN A 164 -40.92 18.66 -23.09
CA ASN A 164 -41.48 20.01 -22.91
C ASN A 164 -42.66 20.06 -21.91
N GLY A 165 -42.61 19.27 -20.84
CA GLY A 165 -43.67 19.17 -19.83
C GLY A 165 -44.79 18.19 -20.19
N GLU A 166 -44.81 17.68 -21.42
CA GLU A 166 -45.86 16.80 -21.93
C GLU A 166 -45.44 15.33 -21.94
N THR A 167 -46.44 14.45 -21.93
CA THR A 167 -46.28 13.00 -22.12
C THR A 167 -47.22 12.51 -23.21
N VAL A 168 -46.86 11.42 -23.89
CA VAL A 168 -47.72 10.81 -24.92
C VAL A 168 -49.11 10.48 -24.35
N ASP A 169 -49.17 9.89 -23.16
CA ASP A 169 -50.43 9.51 -22.51
C ASP A 169 -51.27 10.73 -22.09
N GLY A 170 -50.61 11.82 -21.67
CA GLY A 170 -51.27 13.09 -21.35
C GLY A 170 -51.92 13.70 -22.59
N LEU A 171 -51.18 13.80 -23.68
CA LEU A 171 -51.68 14.37 -24.95
C LEU A 171 -52.78 13.49 -25.57
N LYS A 172 -52.67 12.16 -25.51
CA LYS A 172 -53.73 11.23 -25.94
C LYS A 172 -55.04 11.45 -25.19
N ARG A 173 -54.97 11.59 -23.86
CA ARG A 173 -56.15 11.88 -23.02
C ARG A 173 -56.79 13.23 -23.33
N ALA A 174 -55.97 14.22 -23.69
CA ALA A 174 -56.42 15.55 -24.08
C ALA A 174 -56.91 15.65 -25.55
N GLY A 175 -56.81 14.56 -26.34
CA GLY A 175 -57.16 14.59 -27.76
C GLY A 175 -56.21 15.43 -28.62
N LEU A 176 -54.99 15.70 -28.13
CA LEU A 176 -53.99 16.55 -28.78
C LEU A 176 -52.99 15.73 -29.62
N ARG A 177 -52.35 16.40 -30.58
CA ARG A 177 -51.28 15.80 -31.40
C ARG A 177 -50.09 15.41 -30.51
N TYR A 178 -49.70 14.14 -30.55
CA TYR A 178 -48.63 13.59 -29.70
C TYR A 178 -47.41 13.06 -30.47
N HIS A 179 -47.47 13.03 -31.81
CA HIS A 179 -46.44 12.40 -32.65
C HIS A 179 -45.02 12.93 -32.36
N ASP A 180 -44.85 14.25 -32.18
CA ASP A 180 -43.53 14.84 -32.01
C ASP A 180 -42.91 14.48 -30.64
N VAL A 181 -43.75 14.37 -29.60
CA VAL A 181 -43.36 13.85 -28.28
C VAL A 181 -42.99 12.37 -28.36
N GLU A 182 -43.79 11.57 -29.06
CA GLU A 182 -43.54 10.15 -29.24
C GLU A 182 -42.21 9.88 -29.96
N GLN A 183 -41.92 10.62 -31.05
CA GLN A 183 -40.67 10.48 -31.80
C GLN A 183 -39.45 10.81 -30.92
N GLU A 184 -39.53 11.86 -30.10
CA GLU A 184 -38.43 12.21 -29.18
C GLU A 184 -38.23 11.14 -28.09
N VAL A 185 -39.30 10.57 -27.53
CA VAL A 185 -39.20 9.45 -26.58
C VAL A 185 -38.58 8.22 -27.24
N ARG A 186 -39.02 7.85 -28.45
CA ARG A 186 -38.43 6.74 -29.22
C ARG A 186 -36.96 6.98 -29.53
N ARG A 187 -36.57 8.21 -29.87
CA ARG A 187 -35.16 8.60 -30.06
C ARG A 187 -34.35 8.37 -28.79
N ARG A 188 -34.84 8.79 -27.63
CA ARG A 188 -34.18 8.57 -26.33
C ARG A 188 -34.05 7.08 -26.00
N GLN A 189 -35.09 6.29 -26.27
CA GLN A 189 -35.06 4.83 -26.11
C GLN A 189 -34.01 4.18 -27.00
N ASN A 190 -33.98 4.54 -28.28
CA ASN A 190 -32.95 4.08 -29.22
C ASN A 190 -31.53 4.40 -28.73
N MET A 191 -31.30 5.63 -28.26
CA MET A 191 -29.99 6.04 -27.73
C MET A 191 -29.62 5.28 -26.46
N ALA A 192 -30.56 5.12 -25.52
CA ALA A 192 -30.34 4.40 -24.28
C ALA A 192 -30.02 2.92 -24.56
N PHE A 193 -30.79 2.26 -25.42
CA PHE A 193 -30.54 0.87 -25.83
C PHE A 193 -29.16 0.69 -26.44
N ARG A 194 -28.78 1.54 -27.42
CA ARG A 194 -27.44 1.50 -28.02
C ARG A 194 -26.33 1.65 -26.98
N ARG A 195 -26.48 2.58 -26.04
CA ARG A 195 -25.48 2.80 -24.98
C ARG A 195 -25.31 1.56 -24.09
N TYR A 196 -26.41 0.92 -23.70
CA TYR A 196 -26.36 -0.32 -22.90
C TYR A 196 -25.77 -1.47 -23.72
N LEU A 197 -26.13 -1.59 -25.00
CA LEU A 197 -25.60 -2.62 -25.88
C LEU A 197 -24.08 -2.50 -26.05
N THR A 198 -23.57 -1.30 -26.37
CA THR A 198 -22.12 -1.06 -26.47
C THR A 198 -21.40 -1.33 -25.16
N ALA A 199 -22.01 -0.97 -24.02
CA ALA A 199 -21.43 -1.31 -22.72
C ALA A 199 -21.38 -2.83 -22.47
N ALA A 200 -22.35 -3.58 -22.97
CA ALA A 200 -22.38 -5.03 -22.85
C ALA A 200 -21.30 -5.69 -23.70
N GLU A 201 -21.17 -5.25 -24.96
CA GLU A 201 -20.11 -5.66 -25.88
C GLU A 201 -18.73 -5.46 -25.23
N ASP A 202 -18.47 -4.27 -24.70
CA ASP A 202 -17.21 -3.99 -24.01
C ASP A 202 -16.95 -4.93 -22.83
N TYR A 203 -17.96 -5.17 -21.99
CA TYR A 203 -17.79 -6.04 -20.82
C TYR A 203 -17.49 -7.48 -21.26
N ILE A 204 -18.25 -8.01 -22.21
CA ILE A 204 -18.12 -9.40 -22.67
C ILE A 204 -16.76 -9.62 -23.35
N ASP A 205 -16.34 -8.69 -24.22
CA ASP A 205 -15.05 -8.77 -24.91
C ASP A 205 -13.87 -8.69 -23.93
N ASN A 206 -13.97 -7.84 -22.92
CA ASN A 206 -12.91 -7.67 -21.92
C ASN A 206 -12.84 -8.83 -20.92
N VAL A 207 -13.97 -9.47 -20.60
CA VAL A 207 -14.00 -10.70 -19.80
C VAL A 207 -13.19 -11.80 -20.47
N GLY A 208 -13.30 -11.98 -21.79
CA GLY A 208 -12.48 -12.93 -22.56
C GLY A 208 -10.98 -12.65 -22.52
N LYS A 209 -10.58 -11.41 -22.18
CA LYS A 209 -9.18 -10.98 -22.03
C LYS A 209 -8.70 -10.98 -20.57
N GLY A 210 -9.54 -11.43 -19.63
CA GLY A 210 -9.22 -11.45 -18.20
C GLY A 210 -9.45 -10.11 -17.48
N HIS A 211 -10.20 -9.17 -18.07
CA HIS A 211 -10.49 -7.87 -17.48
C HIS A 211 -11.95 -7.78 -17.01
N PHE A 212 -12.16 -7.46 -15.73
CA PHE A 212 -13.48 -7.51 -15.08
C PHE A 212 -13.75 -6.30 -14.19
N PRO A 213 -14.97 -5.78 -14.16
CA PRO A 213 -15.70 -5.32 -15.33
C PRO A 213 -14.96 -4.12 -15.94
N LEU A 214 -14.64 -4.19 -17.24
CA LEU A 214 -13.96 -3.11 -17.94
C LEU A 214 -14.80 -2.65 -19.14
N ARG A 215 -14.98 -1.33 -19.25
CA ARG A 215 -15.53 -0.68 -20.45
C ARG A 215 -14.41 -0.03 -21.22
N ASN A 216 -14.44 -0.15 -22.54
CA ASN A 216 -13.56 0.64 -23.38
C ASN A 216 -14.10 2.07 -23.33
N LYS A 217 -13.22 3.06 -23.15
CA LYS A 217 -13.66 4.45 -23.15
C LYS A 217 -14.25 4.77 -24.54
N LEU A 218 -15.42 5.41 -24.55
CA LEU A 218 -15.79 6.33 -25.63
C LEU A 218 -14.93 7.59 -25.51
#